data_AF-A0A529KC89-F1
#
_entry.id   AF-A0A529KC89-F1
#
_cell.length_a   1.000
_cell.length_b   1.000
_cell.length_c   1.000
_cell.angle_alpha   90.00
_cell.angle_beta   90.00
_cell.angle_gamma   90.00
#
_symmetry.space_group_name_H-M   'P 1'
#
loop_
_entity.id
_entity.type
_entity.pdbx_description
1 polymer ?
#
loop_
_entity_poly.entity_id
_entity_poly.type
_entity_poly.pdbx_seq_one_letter_code
_entity_poly.pdbx_strand_id
1 'polypeptide(L)' 'GGVMGGDRNRVRIVSKAGVDEWPEMSKDEVATRLAALIAERLKTITV' A
#
# COMPACT_ATOMS: atom_id res chain seq x y z
N GLY A 1 -25.15 3.07 -3.10
CA GLY A 1 -24.01 3.17 -2.17
C GLY A 1 -22.75 2.93 -2.95
N GLY A 2 -21.83 3.87 -3.00
CA GLY A 2 -20.58 3.70 -3.75
C GLY A 2 -19.92 5.03 -4.04
N VAL A 3 -19.20 5.59 -3.05
CA VAL A 3 -18.46 6.85 -3.27
C VAL A 3 -17.20 7.04 -2.39
N MET A 4 -16.67 5.98 -1.75
CA MET A 4 -15.42 6.03 -0.96
C MET A 4 -14.46 4.91 -1.39
N GLY A 5 -14.01 4.97 -2.64
CA GLY A 5 -13.16 3.94 -3.26
C GLY A 5 -13.98 2.81 -3.84
N GLY A 6 -14.04 2.73 -5.17
CA GLY A 6 -14.59 1.55 -5.87
C GLY A 6 -13.73 0.32 -5.63
N ASP A 7 -13.92 -0.74 -6.40
CA ASP A 7 -13.13 -1.97 -6.21
C ASP A 7 -11.65 -1.80 -6.60
N ARG A 8 -11.34 -0.71 -7.30
CA ARG A 8 -10.01 -0.35 -7.79
C ARG A 8 -9.46 0.89 -7.09
N ASN A 9 -8.19 0.82 -6.68
CA ASN A 9 -7.48 1.86 -5.95
C ASN A 9 -6.17 2.22 -6.65
N ARG A 10 -5.82 3.51 -6.60
CA ARG A 10 -4.47 4.01 -6.89
C ARG A 10 -3.79 4.37 -5.57
N VAL A 11 -2.59 3.86 -5.33
CA VAL A 11 -1.89 3.97 -4.05
C VAL A 11 -0.54 4.65 -4.27
N ARG A 12 -0.18 5.56 -3.35
CA ARG A 12 1.13 6.22 -3.28
C ARG A 12 1.69 6.01 -1.88
N ILE A 13 2.87 5.39 -1.78
CA ILE A 13 3.55 5.17 -0.51
C ILE A 13 4.57 6.27 -0.31
N VAL A 14 4.38 7.10 0.73
CA VAL A 14 5.31 8.17 1.07
C VAL A 14 6.27 7.67 2.14
N SER A 15 7.57 7.81 1.90
CA SER A 15 8.64 7.44 2.82
C SER A 15 9.73 8.51 2.84
N LYS A 16 10.71 8.37 3.75
CA LYS A 16 11.89 9.24 3.77
C LYS A 16 12.70 9.18 2.47
N ALA A 17 12.67 8.05 1.75
CA ALA A 17 13.40 7.87 0.49
C ALA A 17 12.69 8.49 -0.72
N GLY A 18 11.41 8.89 -0.57
CA GLY A 18 10.58 9.40 -1.65
C GLY A 18 9.20 8.78 -1.68
N VAL A 19 8.53 8.94 -2.82
CA VAL A 19 7.16 8.47 -3.06
C VAL A 19 7.18 7.33 -4.09
N ASP A 20 6.69 6.16 -3.70
CA ASP A 20 6.50 5.02 -4.59
C ASP A 20 5.04 4.98 -5.07
N GLU A 21 4.82 5.05 -6.37
CA GLU A 21 3.48 4.99 -6.96
C GLU A 21 3.18 3.57 -7.44
N TRP A 22 2.03 3.04 -7.03
CA TRP A 22 1.57 1.74 -7.47
C TRP A 22 0.64 1.87 -8.68
N PRO A 23 0.63 0.86 -9.57
CA PRO A 23 -0.39 0.79 -10.61
C PRO A 23 -1.78 0.69 -9.98
N GLU A 24 -2.81 0.98 -10.78
CA GLU A 24 -4.19 0.77 -10.33
C GLU A 24 -4.44 -0.72 -10.10
N MET A 25 -4.95 -1.08 -8.93
CA MET A 25 -5.13 -2.47 -8.48
C MET A 25 -6.45 -2.63 -7.75
N SER A 26 -6.93 -3.86 -7.59
CA SER A 26 -8.07 -4.12 -6.72
C SER A 26 -7.75 -3.85 -5.25
N LYS A 27 -8.78 -3.63 -4.43
CA LYS A 27 -8.63 -3.49 -2.98
C LYS A 27 -7.91 -4.68 -2.34
N ASP A 28 -8.20 -5.88 -2.79
CA ASP A 28 -7.60 -7.10 -2.23
C ASP A 28 -6.10 -7.17 -2.57
N GLU A 29 -5.73 -6.89 -3.82
CA GLU A 29 -4.32 -6.81 -4.24
C GLU A 29 -3.56 -5.72 -3.46
N VAL A 30 -4.19 -4.55 -3.27
CA VAL A 30 -3.62 -3.48 -2.45
C VAL A 30 -3.40 -3.93 -1.02
N ALA A 31 -4.38 -4.61 -0.40
CA ALA A 31 -4.31 -5.08 0.98
C ALA A 31 -3.16 -6.09 1.16
N THR A 32 -3.07 -7.09 0.29
CA THR A 32 -1.99 -8.08 0.31
C THR A 32 -0.62 -7.42 0.16
N ARG A 33 -0.46 -6.51 -0.81
CA ARG A 33 0.80 -5.82 -1.06
C ARG A 33 1.20 -4.91 0.10
N LEU A 34 0.23 -4.21 0.71
CA LEU A 34 0.47 -3.33 1.85
C LEU A 34 0.88 -4.11 3.10
N ALA A 35 0.21 -5.22 3.40
CA ALA A 35 0.58 -6.08 4.53
C ALA A 35 2.02 -6.61 4.40
N ALA A 36 2.40 -7.08 3.20
CA ALA A 36 3.76 -7.52 2.93
C ALA A 36 4.78 -6.38 3.12
N LEU A 37 4.49 -5.18 2.59
CA LEU A 37 5.36 -4.02 2.77
C LEU A 37 5.56 -3.68 4.25
N ILE A 38 4.48 -3.65 5.05
CA ILE A 38 4.54 -3.35 6.48
C ILE A 38 5.40 -4.40 7.20
N ALA A 39 5.17 -5.69 6.93
CA ALA A 39 5.95 -6.77 7.54
C ALA A 39 7.45 -6.63 7.23
N GLU A 40 7.82 -6.35 5.98
CA GLU A 40 9.24 -6.11 5.62
C GLU A 40 9.83 -4.89 6.35
N ARG A 41 9.09 -3.79 6.47
CA ARG A 41 9.56 -2.60 7.19
C ARG A 41 9.75 -2.88 8.68
N LEU A 42 8.86 -3.63 9.31
CA LEU A 42 8.96 -3.97 10.73
C LEU A 42 10.15 -4.89 11.04
N LYS A 43 10.54 -5.79 10.13
CA LYS A 43 11.75 -6.61 10.28
C LYS A 43 13.02 -5.77 10.38
N THR A 44 13.05 -4.62 9.70
CA THR A 44 14.23 -3.72 9.68
C THR A 44 14.31 -2.81 10.90
N ILE A 45 13.27 -2.78 11.75
CA ILE A 45 13.28 -2.02 13.00
C ILE A 45 13.82 -2.95 14.09
N THR A 46 15.08 -2.76 14.46
CA THR A 46 15.61 -3.31 15.71
C THR A 46 15.19 -2.38 16.85
N VAL A 47 14.43 -2.90 17.81
CA VAL A 47 14.12 -2.20 19.07
C VAL A 47 15.26 -2.39 20.05
#